data_AF-A0A9D8WKT6-F1
#
_entry.id   AF-A0A9D8WKT6-F1
#
_cell.length_a   1.000
_cell.length_b   1.000
_cell.length_c   1.000
_cell.angle_alpha   90.00
_cell.angle_beta   90.00
_cell.angle_gamma   90.00
#
_symmetry.space_group_name_H-M   'P 1'
#
loop_
_entity.id
_entity.type
_entity.pdbx_description
1 polymer ?
#
loop_
_entity_poly.entity_id
_entity_poly.type
_entity_poly.pdbx_seq_one_letter_code
_entity_poly.pdbx_strand_id
1 'polypeptide(L)'
;MKKYLLYILSAIVLVSCAREWLPDETPVEEALIERTFTVVMDDATRAFLNEGLSPVWEVGEELSVYDHVSKVGRIFRVESVDGVHATITGSISAGGDIPFDAIYPAKSAGEWSSDATSTLKLPEVQYIPEGRNVCPDVLVSTAHSEDHDAGITFHNISSLLKVNLEREGISEISIELTGSTTSDIHGYKAEADASSGTFATGTYYIAVDPGTYKRGVKVTCFEPFGQGYRKSSTKSLEAGVGGILNLGTVSDGDPWRYYNVTGEKHYTNQQALMDETGLNVGSYQSMLSLIFPDRNKPATALSYTYYSADPAGYPVELSAVLYITDAALSGSKKLTGISLTNHGTYASNAECPTMKSQFEGALAWKNYALVMPDYYGFGASADRPQAYLDPETTARGNIDAYLAACQLLKDRNVKIPDKLYSFGYSQGGFNSMANLRYVSLHPELGISFKKVMCGGSPFDVPLTWKAFTGGSFPNAIPLVPLAVVSINETQQLHIDYNNLFKGRLLVNWQEWILSKTYTISQINQLLGATSLSDIMNDSFMNGELQSSPSYDAIMDVCRRYSLTSGWTPPSGTNLYLFHSKDDDTVPYENLTAMKSYLDNVAPGCYTLSDGNYGGHTDAVVNYVLSVIYEW
;
A
#
# COMPACT_ATOMS: atom_id res chain seq x y z
N MET A 1 32.35 -15.91 -48.67
CA MET A 1 32.87 -15.19 -47.48
C MET A 1 31.91 -14.06 -47.16
N LYS A 2 31.31 -14.09 -45.97
CA LYS A 2 30.38 -13.12 -45.36
C LYS A 2 28.99 -12.91 -46.02
N LYS A 3 27.98 -13.03 -45.13
CA LYS A 3 26.59 -12.50 -45.13
C LYS A 3 25.53 -13.20 -46.02
N TYR A 4 24.70 -14.00 -45.36
CA TYR A 4 23.31 -14.40 -45.71
C TYR A 4 22.59 -14.47 -44.34
N LEU A 5 21.55 -13.71 -43.98
CA LEU A 5 20.29 -13.33 -44.62
C LEU A 5 19.37 -14.52 -44.98
N LEU A 6 18.24 -14.56 -44.26
CA LEU A 6 16.92 -15.14 -44.59
C LEU A 6 16.59 -16.63 -44.32
N TYR A 7 15.55 -16.78 -43.45
CA TYR A 7 14.48 -17.81 -43.32
C TYR A 7 14.87 -19.29 -43.03
N ILE A 8 14.12 -20.06 -42.21
CA ILE A 8 12.75 -20.57 -42.48
C ILE A 8 12.10 -21.23 -41.24
N LEU A 9 10.82 -20.87 -41.05
CA LEU A 9 9.59 -21.63 -40.70
C LEU A 9 9.51 -22.71 -39.60
N SER A 10 8.57 -22.43 -38.69
CA SER A 10 7.33 -23.14 -38.34
C SER A 10 6.87 -24.42 -39.08
N ALA A 11 6.26 -25.33 -38.30
CA ALA A 11 5.31 -26.38 -38.70
C ALA A 11 4.10 -26.33 -37.74
N ILE A 12 2.83 -26.68 -37.99
CA ILE A 12 1.92 -26.99 -39.14
C ILE A 12 0.68 -27.65 -38.45
N VAL A 13 -0.57 -27.34 -38.86
CA VAL A 13 -1.68 -28.28 -39.25
C VAL A 13 -2.80 -27.40 -39.90
N LEU A 14 -2.93 -27.28 -41.24
CA LEU A 14 -3.66 -28.08 -42.26
C LEU A 14 -5.21 -28.16 -42.07
N VAL A 15 -6.14 -28.08 -43.05
CA VAL A 15 -6.19 -27.87 -44.52
C VAL A 15 -7.68 -27.68 -44.89
N SER A 16 -8.00 -26.79 -45.84
CA SER A 16 -8.95 -27.10 -46.94
C SER A 16 -8.59 -26.29 -48.19
N CYS A 17 -8.79 -26.89 -49.36
CA CYS A 17 -8.06 -26.66 -50.60
C CYS A 17 -8.59 -25.53 -51.50
N ALA A 18 -7.66 -24.88 -52.22
CA ALA A 18 -7.66 -24.28 -53.58
C ALA A 18 -9.01 -23.89 -54.23
N ARG A 19 -9.19 -22.74 -54.92
CA ARG A 19 -8.31 -22.01 -55.85
C ARG A 19 -9.07 -20.75 -56.31
N GLU A 20 -8.42 -19.58 -56.40
CA GLU A 20 -8.41 -18.68 -57.58
C GLU A 20 -7.82 -17.30 -57.22
N TRP A 21 -7.12 -16.74 -58.20
CA TRP A 21 -6.33 -15.52 -58.20
C TRP A 21 -7.24 -14.27 -58.15
N LEU A 22 -6.99 -13.33 -57.23
CA LEU A 22 -7.38 -11.92 -57.36
C LEU A 22 -6.22 -11.02 -56.91
N PRO A 23 -6.07 -9.81 -57.48
CA PRO A 23 -4.84 -9.02 -57.43
C PRO A 23 -4.65 -8.29 -56.10
N ASP A 24 -3.40 -7.92 -55.82
CA ASP A 24 -2.98 -7.00 -54.74
C ASP A 24 -3.91 -5.77 -54.66
N GLU A 25 -4.65 -5.63 -53.56
CA GLU A 25 -5.11 -4.33 -53.09
C GLU A 25 -4.02 -3.76 -52.19
N THR A 26 -3.20 -2.85 -52.75
CA THR A 26 -2.53 -1.83 -51.93
C THR A 26 -3.61 -1.12 -51.10
N PRO A 27 -3.45 -0.96 -49.77
CA PRO A 27 -4.41 -0.19 -49.00
C PRO A 27 -4.41 1.23 -49.55
N VAL A 28 -5.57 1.67 -50.03
CA VAL A 28 -5.78 3.06 -50.41
C VAL A 28 -5.64 3.88 -49.12
N GLU A 29 -4.62 4.74 -49.04
CA GLU A 29 -4.61 5.81 -48.04
C GLU A 29 -5.87 6.66 -48.31
N GLU A 30 -6.89 6.48 -47.47
CA GLU A 30 -8.10 7.28 -47.55
C GLU A 30 -7.73 8.77 -47.38
N ALA A 31 -8.12 9.61 -48.34
CA ALA A 31 -7.87 11.04 -48.25
C ALA A 31 -8.70 11.64 -47.10
N LEU A 32 -8.01 12.10 -46.05
CA LEU A 32 -8.62 12.83 -44.94
C LEU A 32 -8.86 14.28 -45.32
N ILE A 33 -10.00 14.82 -44.88
CA ILE A 33 -10.37 16.23 -45.04
C ILE A 33 -10.60 16.87 -43.68
N GLU A 34 -10.22 18.14 -43.56
CA GLU A 34 -10.46 18.93 -42.35
C GLU A 34 -11.95 19.31 -42.27
N ARG A 35 -12.50 19.23 -41.06
CA ARG A 35 -13.88 19.57 -40.71
C ARG A 35 -13.91 20.41 -39.45
N THR A 36 -14.84 21.35 -39.42
CA THR A 36 -15.09 22.24 -38.29
C THR A 36 -16.56 22.17 -37.92
N PHE A 37 -16.86 22.00 -36.63
CA PHE A 37 -18.21 21.92 -36.11
C PHE A 37 -18.42 22.91 -34.97
N THR A 38 -19.64 23.43 -34.85
CA THR A 38 -20.07 24.18 -33.66
C THR A 38 -20.85 23.24 -32.74
N VAL A 39 -20.29 23.02 -31.55
CA VAL A 39 -20.86 22.14 -30.52
C VAL A 39 -21.33 22.98 -29.34
N VAL A 40 -22.33 22.47 -28.63
CA VAL A 40 -22.88 23.08 -27.41
C VAL A 40 -22.99 22.01 -26.34
N MET A 41 -22.79 22.39 -25.07
CA MET A 41 -23.17 21.52 -23.95
C MET A 41 -24.58 21.87 -23.48
N ASP A 42 -25.38 20.85 -23.16
CA ASP A 42 -26.70 21.11 -22.59
C ASP A 42 -26.63 21.77 -21.19
N ASP A 43 -27.74 22.37 -20.77
CA ASP A 43 -27.88 23.04 -19.47
C ASP A 43 -27.84 22.05 -18.28
N ALA A 44 -27.69 20.75 -18.53
CA ALA A 44 -27.66 19.68 -17.53
C ALA A 44 -26.23 19.22 -17.24
N THR A 45 -25.47 20.12 -16.61
CA THR A 45 -24.33 19.81 -15.71
C THR A 45 -23.10 19.11 -16.33
N ARG A 46 -22.15 19.88 -16.92
CA ARG A 46 -20.79 20.18 -16.37
C ARG A 46 -19.72 20.50 -17.43
N ALA A 47 -18.80 21.42 -17.07
CA ALA A 47 -17.36 21.37 -17.45
C ALA A 47 -16.46 22.16 -16.48
N PHE A 48 -16.99 23.14 -15.75
CA PHE A 48 -16.31 23.83 -14.65
C PHE A 48 -17.41 24.37 -13.73
N LEU A 49 -17.39 24.11 -12.42
CA LEU A 49 -18.44 24.66 -11.55
C LEU A 49 -17.98 26.00 -10.97
N ASN A 50 -18.36 27.08 -11.65
CA ASN A 50 -18.51 28.37 -10.96
C ASN A 50 -19.69 28.28 -9.96
N GLU A 51 -19.88 29.31 -9.13
CA GLU A 51 -20.97 29.35 -8.12
C GLU A 51 -22.40 29.10 -8.69
N GLY A 52 -22.59 29.15 -10.02
CA GLY A 52 -23.86 28.97 -10.72
C GLY A 52 -24.04 27.68 -11.53
N LEU A 53 -23.07 26.75 -11.58
CA LEU A 53 -23.14 25.46 -12.30
C LEU A 53 -23.25 25.50 -13.85
N SER A 54 -22.68 26.50 -14.55
CA SER A 54 -22.76 26.63 -16.03
C SER A 54 -21.58 25.98 -16.81
N PRO A 55 -21.78 25.49 -18.06
CA PRO A 55 -20.72 24.82 -18.84
C PRO A 55 -19.66 25.78 -19.42
N VAL A 56 -18.40 25.32 -19.52
CA VAL A 56 -17.25 26.05 -20.10
C VAL A 56 -16.34 25.05 -20.83
N TRP A 57 -16.24 25.16 -22.16
CA TRP A 57 -15.21 24.46 -22.92
C TRP A 57 -13.84 25.12 -22.69
N GLU A 58 -12.75 24.37 -22.86
CA GLU A 58 -11.41 24.94 -22.87
C GLU A 58 -10.72 24.73 -24.22
N VAL A 59 -10.04 25.78 -24.71
CA VAL A 59 -9.28 25.69 -25.96
C VAL A 59 -8.17 24.65 -25.79
N GLY A 60 -8.05 23.76 -26.78
CA GLY A 60 -7.09 22.67 -26.82
C GLY A 60 -7.62 21.33 -26.32
N GLU A 61 -8.82 21.29 -25.73
CA GLU A 61 -9.44 20.03 -25.32
C GLU A 61 -9.73 19.12 -26.52
N GLU A 62 -9.63 17.81 -26.30
CA GLU A 62 -9.77 16.80 -27.35
C GLU A 62 -11.09 16.02 -27.20
N LEU A 63 -11.72 15.75 -28.34
CA LEU A 63 -12.92 14.92 -28.49
C LEU A 63 -12.61 13.74 -29.42
N SER A 64 -13.25 12.60 -29.18
CA SER A 64 -13.23 11.47 -30.09
C SER A 64 -14.48 11.50 -30.94
N VAL A 65 -14.34 11.76 -32.25
CA VAL A 65 -15.44 11.77 -33.23
C VAL A 65 -15.35 10.52 -34.08
N TYR A 66 -16.46 9.81 -34.25
CA TYR A 66 -16.50 8.58 -35.01
C TYR A 66 -16.47 8.84 -36.52
N ASP A 67 -15.51 8.25 -37.21
CA ASP A 67 -15.42 8.25 -38.66
C ASP A 67 -16.25 7.10 -39.23
N HIS A 68 -17.47 7.38 -39.71
CA HIS A 68 -18.32 6.31 -40.24
C HIS A 68 -17.84 5.75 -41.59
N VAL A 69 -16.88 6.38 -42.27
CA VAL A 69 -16.29 5.81 -43.50
C VAL A 69 -15.23 4.80 -43.08
N SER A 70 -14.23 5.24 -42.33
CA SER A 70 -13.10 4.38 -41.95
C SER A 70 -13.40 3.48 -40.73
N LYS A 71 -14.54 3.68 -40.06
CA LYS A 71 -15.00 2.96 -38.86
C LYS A 71 -14.07 3.05 -37.66
N VAL A 72 -13.45 4.22 -37.45
CA VAL A 72 -12.52 4.47 -36.31
C VAL A 72 -12.79 5.81 -35.64
N GLY A 73 -12.37 5.97 -34.38
CA GLY A 73 -12.39 7.27 -33.72
C GLY A 73 -11.28 8.20 -34.23
N ARG A 74 -11.61 9.46 -34.43
CA ARG A 74 -10.70 10.54 -34.85
C ARG A 74 -10.67 11.64 -33.79
N ILE A 75 -9.51 12.25 -33.59
CA ILE A 75 -9.36 13.33 -32.61
C ILE A 75 -9.75 14.67 -33.23
N PHE A 76 -10.66 15.36 -32.56
CA PHE A 76 -11.03 16.75 -32.81
C PHE A 76 -10.57 17.61 -31.63
N ARG A 77 -10.17 18.85 -31.88
CA ARG A 77 -9.70 19.80 -30.86
C ARG A 77 -10.62 21.01 -30.78
N VAL A 78 -10.85 21.51 -29.57
CA VAL A 78 -11.52 22.80 -29.35
C VAL A 78 -10.59 23.95 -29.76
N GLU A 79 -10.98 24.72 -30.76
CA GLU A 79 -10.20 25.85 -31.28
C GLU A 79 -10.63 27.19 -30.67
N SER A 80 -11.93 27.36 -30.40
CA SER A 80 -12.47 28.58 -29.80
C SER A 80 -13.70 28.30 -28.96
N VAL A 81 -13.91 29.12 -27.92
CA VAL A 81 -15.02 28.98 -26.97
C VAL A 81 -15.76 30.31 -26.85
N ASP A 82 -17.09 30.24 -26.92
CA ASP A 82 -18.00 31.38 -26.70
C ASP A 82 -19.16 30.95 -25.78
N GLY A 83 -18.99 31.19 -24.49
CA GLY A 83 -19.93 30.75 -23.46
C GLY A 83 -20.08 29.22 -23.46
N VAL A 84 -21.29 28.76 -23.78
CA VAL A 84 -21.65 27.33 -23.82
C VAL A 84 -21.34 26.67 -25.16
N HIS A 85 -20.93 27.46 -26.15
CA HIS A 85 -20.58 27.01 -27.49
C HIS A 85 -19.07 26.83 -27.63
N ALA A 86 -18.66 25.84 -28.42
CA ALA A 86 -17.29 25.68 -28.86
C ALA A 86 -17.23 25.36 -30.36
N THR A 87 -16.15 25.81 -30.97
CA THR A 87 -15.76 25.42 -32.32
C THR A 87 -14.71 24.32 -32.21
N ILE A 88 -14.99 23.15 -32.77
CA ILE A 88 -14.05 22.02 -32.80
C ILE A 88 -13.57 21.76 -34.22
N THR A 89 -12.31 21.39 -34.38
CA THR A 89 -11.70 21.09 -35.68
C THR A 89 -10.94 19.77 -35.65
N GLY A 90 -11.02 18.99 -36.72
CA GLY A 90 -10.33 17.70 -36.85
C GLY A 90 -10.41 17.17 -38.29
N SER A 91 -9.74 16.04 -38.52
CA SER A 91 -9.67 15.42 -39.85
C SER A 91 -10.40 14.08 -39.87
N ILE A 92 -11.25 13.87 -40.87
CA ILE A 92 -12.08 12.68 -41.06
C ILE A 92 -12.04 12.24 -42.54
N SER A 93 -12.31 10.97 -42.83
CA SER A 93 -12.36 10.46 -44.20
C SER A 93 -13.41 11.18 -45.04
N ALA A 94 -13.09 11.42 -46.31
CA ALA A 94 -14.00 12.09 -47.24
C ALA A 94 -15.24 11.22 -47.55
N GLY A 95 -16.38 11.58 -46.95
CA GLY A 95 -17.71 11.02 -47.23
C GLY A 95 -18.75 12.14 -47.22
N GLY A 96 -19.96 11.87 -47.76
CA GLY A 96 -21.07 12.84 -47.80
C GLY A 96 -21.63 13.20 -46.42
N ASP A 97 -22.89 13.64 -46.35
CA ASP A 97 -23.58 13.95 -45.08
C ASP A 97 -23.81 12.66 -44.27
N ILE A 98 -22.82 12.32 -43.45
CA ILE A 98 -22.76 11.14 -42.59
C ILE A 98 -23.02 11.57 -41.14
N PRO A 99 -23.77 10.88 -40.29
CA PRO A 99 -24.02 11.32 -38.91
C PRO A 99 -22.76 11.73 -38.12
N PHE A 100 -22.96 12.60 -37.13
CA PHE A 100 -21.93 13.01 -36.18
C PHE A 100 -22.14 12.26 -34.88
N ASP A 101 -21.22 11.37 -34.54
CA ASP A 101 -21.16 10.68 -33.25
C ASP A 101 -19.86 11.05 -32.53
N ALA A 102 -19.94 11.48 -31.28
CA ALA A 102 -18.77 11.92 -30.54
C ALA A 102 -18.83 11.63 -29.04
N ILE A 103 -17.65 11.46 -28.45
CA ILE A 103 -17.40 11.30 -27.01
C ILE A 103 -16.42 12.38 -26.55
N TYR A 104 -16.76 13.06 -25.47
CA TYR A 104 -15.87 13.98 -24.77
C TYR A 104 -15.72 13.55 -23.30
N PRO A 105 -14.52 13.70 -22.70
CA PRO A 105 -13.26 14.00 -23.37
C PRO A 105 -12.73 12.77 -24.13
N ALA A 106 -11.86 12.99 -25.14
CA ALA A 106 -11.39 11.91 -26.02
C ALA A 106 -10.77 10.72 -25.27
N LYS A 107 -10.06 10.99 -24.18
CA LYS A 107 -9.42 10.00 -23.30
C LYS A 107 -10.40 9.06 -22.59
N SER A 108 -11.68 9.43 -22.51
CA SER A 108 -12.73 8.60 -21.92
C SER A 108 -13.34 7.63 -22.94
N ALA A 109 -13.08 7.83 -24.23
CA ALA A 109 -13.53 6.93 -25.29
C ALA A 109 -12.63 5.67 -25.33
N GLY A 110 -13.24 4.50 -25.19
CA GLY A 110 -12.60 3.23 -25.55
C GLY A 110 -12.50 3.04 -27.06
N GLU A 111 -12.10 1.86 -27.50
CA GLU A 111 -12.09 1.52 -28.92
C GLU A 111 -13.51 1.60 -29.49
N TRP A 112 -13.67 2.35 -30.58
CA TRP A 112 -14.91 2.41 -31.32
C TRP A 112 -15.14 1.12 -32.10
N SER A 113 -16.36 0.61 -32.03
CA SER A 113 -16.82 -0.51 -32.84
C SER A 113 -17.23 -0.06 -34.26
N SER A 114 -17.54 -1.04 -35.12
CA SER A 114 -18.07 -0.77 -36.46
C SER A 114 -19.50 -0.21 -36.50
N ASP A 115 -20.21 -0.21 -35.37
CA ASP A 115 -21.60 0.28 -35.23
C ASP A 115 -21.70 1.61 -34.47
N ALA A 116 -20.61 2.38 -34.41
CA ALA A 116 -20.54 3.69 -33.72
C ALA A 116 -20.85 3.58 -32.21
N THR A 117 -20.42 2.50 -31.57
CA THR A 117 -20.47 2.35 -30.10
C THR A 117 -19.06 2.30 -29.53
N SER A 118 -18.90 2.69 -28.27
CA SER A 118 -17.61 2.65 -27.56
C SER A 118 -17.85 2.24 -26.12
N THR A 119 -16.90 1.51 -25.54
CA THR A 119 -16.91 1.21 -24.11
C THR A 119 -16.33 2.37 -23.34
N LEU A 120 -17.02 2.78 -22.27
CA LEU A 120 -16.58 3.86 -21.42
C LEU A 120 -15.98 3.27 -20.16
N LYS A 121 -14.82 3.77 -19.77
CA LYS A 121 -14.19 3.40 -18.51
C LYS A 121 -13.94 4.66 -17.71
N LEU A 122 -14.68 4.83 -16.62
CA LEU A 122 -14.32 5.81 -15.61
C LEU A 122 -13.04 5.34 -14.90
N PRO A 123 -12.05 6.23 -14.71
CA PRO A 123 -10.89 5.88 -13.92
C PRO A 123 -11.28 5.68 -12.46
N GLU A 124 -10.71 4.67 -11.82
CA GLU A 124 -10.90 4.40 -10.39
C GLU A 124 -10.34 5.54 -9.51
N VAL A 125 -9.31 6.24 -10.01
CA VAL A 125 -8.70 7.42 -9.37
C VAL A 125 -8.95 8.67 -10.23
N GLN A 126 -9.53 9.70 -9.60
CA GLN A 126 -9.93 10.95 -10.24
C GLN A 126 -9.10 12.10 -9.69
N TYR A 127 -8.12 12.56 -10.47
CA TYR A 127 -7.27 13.69 -10.08
C TYR A 127 -8.01 15.00 -10.27
N ILE A 128 -8.20 15.76 -9.19
CA ILE A 128 -8.86 17.07 -9.21
C ILE A 128 -7.78 18.16 -9.17
N PRO A 129 -7.56 18.91 -10.27
CA PRO A 129 -6.55 19.96 -10.31
C PRO A 129 -6.80 21.08 -9.31
N GLU A 130 -5.72 21.74 -8.87
CA GLU A 130 -5.80 22.95 -8.03
C GLU A 130 -6.78 23.98 -8.61
N GLY A 131 -7.69 24.47 -7.79
CA GLY A 131 -8.74 25.42 -8.19
C GLY A 131 -9.96 24.81 -8.87
N ARG A 132 -9.99 23.49 -9.10
CA ARG A 132 -11.18 22.75 -9.57
C ARG A 132 -11.82 21.97 -8.44
N ASN A 133 -13.05 21.51 -8.71
CA ASN A 133 -13.82 20.67 -7.78
C ASN A 133 -14.31 19.35 -8.36
N VAL A 134 -13.83 19.00 -9.56
CA VAL A 134 -14.08 17.73 -10.24
C VAL A 134 -12.90 17.43 -11.17
N CYS A 135 -12.62 16.15 -11.36
CA CYS A 135 -11.65 15.69 -12.34
C CYS A 135 -12.21 15.93 -13.76
N PRO A 136 -11.49 16.62 -14.66
CA PRO A 136 -11.97 16.88 -16.02
C PRO A 136 -12.11 15.57 -16.83
N ASP A 137 -11.32 14.54 -16.51
CA ASP A 137 -11.30 13.25 -17.22
C ASP A 137 -12.56 12.41 -17.10
N VAL A 138 -13.42 12.71 -16.12
CA VAL A 138 -14.59 11.89 -15.78
C VAL A 138 -15.91 12.54 -16.16
N LEU A 139 -15.85 13.70 -16.83
CA LEU A 139 -17.00 14.44 -17.33
C LEU A 139 -17.44 13.90 -18.70
N VAL A 140 -17.71 12.59 -18.73
CA VAL A 140 -18.01 11.91 -19.98
C VAL A 140 -19.35 12.38 -20.53
N SER A 141 -19.34 12.84 -21.77
CA SER A 141 -20.54 13.24 -22.50
C SER A 141 -20.51 12.72 -23.92
N THR A 142 -21.69 12.53 -24.49
CA THR A 142 -21.87 12.03 -25.86
C THR A 142 -22.75 12.94 -26.67
N ALA A 143 -22.47 13.05 -27.96
CA ALA A 143 -23.32 13.76 -28.91
C ALA A 143 -23.63 12.85 -30.10
N HIS A 144 -24.87 12.97 -30.60
CA HIS A 144 -25.32 12.38 -31.84
C HIS A 144 -26.08 13.43 -32.64
N SER A 145 -25.77 13.60 -33.93
CA SER A 145 -26.54 14.46 -34.84
C SER A 145 -26.59 13.87 -36.25
N GLU A 146 -27.77 13.84 -36.87
CA GLU A 146 -27.92 13.53 -38.30
C GLU A 146 -27.72 14.78 -39.19
N ASP A 147 -27.71 15.98 -38.60
CA ASP A 147 -27.58 17.28 -39.27
C ASP A 147 -26.28 17.98 -38.83
N HIS A 148 -25.39 18.24 -39.79
CA HIS A 148 -24.09 18.89 -39.57
C HIS A 148 -24.17 20.40 -39.38
N ASP A 149 -25.26 21.00 -39.83
CA ASP A 149 -25.49 22.45 -39.75
C ASP A 149 -26.33 22.82 -38.50
N ALA A 150 -26.89 21.82 -37.82
CA ALA A 150 -27.57 21.99 -36.54
C ALA A 150 -26.56 22.09 -35.38
N GLY A 151 -26.91 22.84 -34.32
CA GLY A 151 -26.10 22.90 -33.11
C GLY A 151 -25.99 21.53 -32.45
N ILE A 152 -24.81 20.90 -32.54
CA ILE A 152 -24.54 19.57 -32.00
C ILE A 152 -24.47 19.67 -30.48
N THR A 153 -25.38 18.98 -29.79
CA THR A 153 -25.49 19.05 -28.33
C THR A 153 -24.86 17.82 -27.68
N PHE A 154 -23.95 18.05 -26.73
CA PHE A 154 -23.39 17.02 -25.85
C PHE A 154 -24.27 16.81 -24.62
N HIS A 155 -24.51 15.55 -24.29
CA HIS A 155 -25.26 15.10 -23.12
C HIS A 155 -24.34 14.37 -22.15
N ASN A 156 -24.34 14.79 -20.88
CA ASN A 156 -23.56 14.10 -19.84
C ASN A 156 -24.13 12.71 -19.55
N ILE A 157 -23.24 11.73 -19.43
CA ILE A 157 -23.61 10.35 -19.13
C ILE A 157 -23.05 9.82 -17.81
N SER A 158 -22.09 10.49 -17.18
CA SER A 158 -21.63 10.11 -15.84
C SER A 158 -22.61 10.56 -14.76
N SER A 159 -22.75 9.75 -13.71
CA SER A 159 -23.48 10.17 -12.50
C SER A 159 -22.50 10.79 -11.52
N LEU A 160 -22.93 11.83 -10.81
CA LEU A 160 -22.02 12.65 -10.02
C LEU A 160 -22.46 12.70 -8.56
N LEU A 161 -21.56 12.32 -7.67
CA LEU A 161 -21.76 12.43 -6.23
C LEU A 161 -21.20 13.78 -5.75
N LYS A 162 -22.04 14.60 -5.12
CA LYS A 162 -21.65 15.88 -4.51
C LYS A 162 -21.31 15.69 -3.04
N VAL A 163 -20.10 16.08 -2.66
CA VAL A 163 -19.53 15.98 -1.31
C VAL A 163 -19.08 17.37 -0.85
N ASN A 164 -19.46 17.80 0.36
CA ASN A 164 -18.91 19.04 0.92
C ASN A 164 -17.83 18.71 1.98
N LEU A 165 -16.66 19.30 1.81
CA LEU A 165 -15.54 19.30 2.76
C LEU A 165 -15.55 20.60 3.57
N GLU A 166 -15.64 20.48 4.89
CA GLU A 166 -15.59 21.64 5.81
C GLU A 166 -14.22 21.79 6.50
N ARG A 167 -13.27 20.90 6.20
CA ARG A 167 -11.94 20.89 6.81
C ARG A 167 -10.83 20.88 5.75
N GLU A 168 -9.78 21.64 6.01
CA GLU A 168 -8.55 21.64 5.22
C GLU A 168 -7.70 20.39 5.51
N GLY A 169 -6.77 20.08 4.62
CA GLY A 169 -5.77 19.01 4.85
C GLY A 169 -6.23 17.60 4.48
N ILE A 170 -7.34 17.47 3.75
CA ILE A 170 -7.77 16.19 3.17
C ILE A 170 -6.98 15.92 1.90
N SER A 171 -6.34 14.77 1.78
CA SER A 171 -5.59 14.37 0.59
C SER A 171 -6.39 13.44 -0.34
N GLU A 172 -7.32 12.65 0.21
CA GLU A 172 -8.12 11.67 -0.55
C GLU A 172 -9.59 11.71 -0.13
N ILE A 173 -10.50 11.61 -1.10
CA ILE A 173 -11.92 11.29 -0.89
C ILE A 173 -12.20 9.92 -1.51
N SER A 174 -12.49 8.92 -0.70
CA SER A 174 -12.84 7.57 -1.12
C SER A 174 -14.35 7.34 -1.05
N ILE A 175 -14.90 6.81 -2.14
CA ILE A 175 -16.30 6.44 -2.29
C ILE A 175 -16.38 4.93 -2.46
N GLU A 176 -17.04 4.25 -1.52
CA GLU A 176 -17.42 2.85 -1.68
C GLU A 176 -18.93 2.77 -1.92
N LEU A 177 -19.30 2.19 -3.06
CA LEU A 177 -20.68 1.93 -3.45
C LEU A 177 -20.93 0.42 -3.41
N THR A 178 -21.95 -0.01 -2.69
CA THR A 178 -22.23 -1.44 -2.52
C THR A 178 -23.42 -1.86 -3.38
N GLY A 179 -23.14 -2.77 -4.32
CA GLY A 179 -24.05 -3.24 -5.35
C GLY A 179 -25.14 -4.20 -4.87
N SER A 180 -25.77 -4.87 -5.83
CA SER A 180 -27.02 -5.63 -5.63
C SER A 180 -26.84 -6.99 -4.95
N THR A 181 -25.60 -7.47 -4.83
CA THR A 181 -25.20 -8.71 -4.14
C THR A 181 -24.07 -8.45 -3.14
N THR A 182 -23.72 -9.43 -2.31
CA THR A 182 -22.73 -9.28 -1.22
C THR A 182 -21.28 -9.13 -1.68
N SER A 183 -20.99 -9.28 -2.98
CA SER A 183 -19.63 -9.28 -3.56
C SER A 183 -19.25 -8.05 -4.41
N ASP A 184 -20.18 -7.12 -4.66
CA ASP A 184 -19.93 -5.99 -5.58
C ASP A 184 -19.68 -4.71 -4.79
N ILE A 185 -18.42 -4.45 -4.40
CA ILE A 185 -18.00 -3.13 -3.92
C ILE A 185 -17.32 -2.43 -5.10
N HIS A 186 -17.92 -1.34 -5.58
CA HIS A 186 -17.29 -0.46 -6.56
C HIS A 186 -16.69 0.74 -5.82
N GLY A 187 -15.38 0.92 -5.96
CA GLY A 187 -14.63 1.99 -5.31
C GLY A 187 -14.24 3.06 -6.31
N TYR A 188 -14.45 4.33 -5.97
CA TYR A 188 -13.85 5.47 -6.67
C TYR A 188 -13.09 6.33 -5.67
N LYS A 189 -12.01 6.94 -6.13
CA LYS A 189 -11.20 7.87 -5.33
C LYS A 189 -11.07 9.19 -6.05
N ALA A 190 -11.04 10.26 -5.28
CA ALA A 190 -10.59 11.57 -5.75
C ALA A 190 -9.36 11.99 -4.96
N GLU A 191 -8.32 12.41 -5.67
CA GLU A 191 -7.06 12.91 -5.11
C GLU A 191 -6.84 14.36 -5.53
N ALA A 192 -6.29 15.17 -4.63
CA ALA A 192 -5.97 16.56 -4.90
C ALA A 192 -4.68 16.66 -5.73
N ASP A 193 -4.80 17.10 -6.98
CA ASP A 193 -3.66 17.43 -7.84
C ASP A 193 -3.28 18.91 -7.62
N ALA A 194 -2.84 19.19 -6.40
CA ALA A 194 -2.41 20.50 -5.94
C ALA A 194 -0.98 20.42 -5.41
N SER A 195 -0.25 21.54 -5.48
CA SER A 195 1.11 21.63 -4.94
C SER A 195 1.22 21.28 -3.45
N SER A 196 0.12 21.44 -2.70
CA SER A 196 -0.02 21.09 -1.29
C SER A 196 -0.37 19.62 -1.02
N GLY A 197 -0.76 18.86 -2.06
CA GLY A 197 -1.27 17.48 -1.93
C GLY A 197 -2.60 17.35 -1.17
N THR A 198 -3.34 18.45 -0.98
CA THR A 198 -4.60 18.46 -0.20
C THR A 198 -5.69 19.32 -0.83
N PHE A 199 -6.94 18.93 -0.61
CA PHE A 199 -8.15 19.68 -0.95
C PHE A 199 -8.32 20.89 -0.03
N ALA A 200 -8.80 21.99 -0.62
CA ALA A 200 -9.35 23.12 0.13
C ALA A 200 -10.73 22.74 0.71
N THR A 201 -11.23 23.56 1.64
CA THR A 201 -12.65 23.46 2.02
C THR A 201 -13.53 23.85 0.84
N GLY A 202 -14.64 23.14 0.64
CA GLY A 202 -15.49 23.39 -0.51
C GLY A 202 -16.36 22.21 -0.92
N THR A 203 -17.10 22.41 -2.01
CA THR A 203 -17.90 21.37 -2.63
C THR A 203 -17.07 20.68 -3.70
N TYR A 204 -16.98 19.36 -3.63
CA TYR A 204 -16.32 18.50 -4.59
C TYR A 204 -17.28 17.49 -5.19
N TYR A 205 -16.92 16.98 -6.36
CA TYR A 205 -17.73 16.03 -7.07
C TYR A 205 -16.92 14.89 -7.67
N ILE A 206 -17.45 13.68 -7.45
CA ILE A 206 -16.83 12.43 -7.86
C ILE A 206 -17.77 11.74 -8.85
N ALA A 207 -17.26 11.37 -10.01
CA ALA A 207 -18.04 10.62 -11.00
C ALA A 207 -18.13 9.15 -10.61
N VAL A 208 -19.29 8.55 -10.84
CA VAL A 208 -19.56 7.13 -10.62
C VAL A 208 -20.40 6.60 -11.77
N ASP A 209 -20.35 5.28 -11.98
CA ASP A 209 -21.18 4.65 -13.00
C ASP A 209 -22.68 4.87 -12.68
N PRO A 210 -23.54 5.15 -13.66
CA PRO A 210 -24.98 5.17 -13.44
C PRO A 210 -25.50 3.79 -12.99
N GLY A 211 -26.40 3.75 -12.01
CA GLY A 211 -26.96 2.51 -11.50
C GLY A 211 -27.70 2.61 -10.17
N THR A 212 -28.17 1.46 -9.68
CA THR A 212 -28.83 1.33 -8.37
C THR A 212 -27.93 0.60 -7.38
N TYR A 213 -27.50 1.31 -6.34
CA TYR A 213 -26.64 0.78 -5.26
C TYR A 213 -27.48 0.45 -4.04
N LYS A 214 -27.94 -0.80 -3.96
CA LYS A 214 -28.97 -1.24 -2.98
C LYS A 214 -28.55 -1.15 -1.53
N ARG A 215 -27.24 -1.20 -1.26
CA ARG A 215 -26.67 -1.19 0.10
C ARG A 215 -26.06 0.15 0.48
N GLY A 216 -26.31 1.18 -0.33
CA GLY A 216 -25.97 2.57 -0.08
C GLY A 216 -24.53 2.93 -0.39
N VAL A 217 -24.04 3.95 0.32
CA VAL A 217 -22.79 4.65 0.03
C VAL A 217 -22.00 4.87 1.30
N LYS A 218 -20.69 4.72 1.19
CA LYS A 218 -19.73 5.14 2.22
C LYS A 218 -18.75 6.11 1.58
N VAL A 219 -18.63 7.29 2.18
CA VAL A 219 -17.67 8.34 1.82
C VAL A 219 -16.67 8.45 2.96
N THR A 220 -15.39 8.29 2.66
CA THR A 220 -14.30 8.47 3.63
C THR A 220 -13.37 9.56 3.11
N CYS A 221 -13.11 10.59 3.91
CA CYS A 221 -12.15 11.63 3.61
C CYS A 221 -10.89 11.38 4.45
N PHE A 222 -9.75 11.18 3.81
CA PHE A 222 -8.47 10.91 4.46
C PHE A 222 -7.58 12.15 4.44
N GLU A 223 -6.91 12.40 5.56
CA GLU A 223 -5.72 13.24 5.67
C GLU A 223 -4.48 12.45 5.21
N PRO A 224 -3.35 13.11 4.90
CA PRO A 224 -2.10 12.48 4.40
C PRO A 224 -1.53 11.31 5.23
N PHE A 225 -2.05 11.06 6.44
CA PHE A 225 -1.60 10.03 7.38
C PHE A 225 -2.72 9.06 7.79
N GLY A 226 -3.73 8.86 6.93
CA GLY A 226 -4.80 7.87 7.14
C GLY A 226 -5.85 8.24 8.22
N GLN A 227 -5.65 9.34 8.95
CA GLN A 227 -6.69 9.95 9.78
C GLN A 227 -7.80 10.45 8.88
N GLY A 228 -9.06 10.18 9.20
CA GLY A 228 -10.14 10.61 8.33
C GLY A 228 -11.47 10.72 9.04
N TYR A 229 -12.44 11.19 8.30
CA TYR A 229 -13.84 11.21 8.73
C TYR A 229 -14.69 10.56 7.66
N ARG A 230 -15.76 9.90 8.11
CA ARG A 230 -16.57 9.03 7.27
C ARG A 230 -18.04 9.38 7.42
N LYS A 231 -18.75 9.36 6.30
CA LYS A 231 -20.21 9.37 6.24
C LYS A 231 -20.68 8.12 5.53
N SER A 232 -21.62 7.39 6.12
CA SER A 232 -22.19 6.20 5.49
C SER A 232 -23.71 6.19 5.55
N SER A 233 -24.32 5.56 4.56
CA SER A 233 -25.75 5.29 4.49
C SER A 233 -25.93 3.88 3.96
N THR A 234 -26.83 3.12 4.57
CA THR A 234 -27.24 1.78 4.09
C THR A 234 -28.47 1.83 3.19
N LYS A 235 -29.05 3.02 2.98
CA LYS A 235 -30.22 3.20 2.11
C LYS A 235 -29.81 3.07 0.65
N SER A 236 -30.66 2.38 -0.12
CA SER A 236 -30.48 2.28 -1.57
C SER A 236 -30.27 3.64 -2.21
N LEU A 237 -29.32 3.72 -3.12
CA LEU A 237 -28.92 4.93 -3.84
C LEU A 237 -29.21 4.74 -5.33
N GLU A 238 -29.87 5.70 -5.97
CA GLU A 238 -30.03 5.74 -7.42
C GLU A 238 -29.16 6.84 -8.01
N ALA A 239 -28.23 6.43 -8.86
CA ALA A 239 -27.31 7.27 -9.61
C ALA A 239 -27.78 7.29 -11.07
N GLY A 240 -28.50 8.33 -11.46
CA GLY A 240 -29.02 8.47 -12.83
C GLY A 240 -27.95 8.94 -13.81
N VAL A 241 -28.11 8.57 -15.09
CA VAL A 241 -27.30 9.10 -16.21
C VAL A 241 -27.43 10.63 -16.20
N GLY A 242 -26.30 11.34 -16.18
CA GLY A 242 -26.25 12.81 -16.10
C GLY A 242 -26.78 13.40 -14.78
N GLY A 243 -27.03 12.57 -13.76
CA GLY A 243 -27.61 12.99 -12.49
C GLY A 243 -26.58 13.50 -11.49
N ILE A 244 -26.96 14.49 -10.66
CA ILE A 244 -26.21 14.88 -9.47
C ILE A 244 -26.93 14.42 -8.21
N LEU A 245 -26.21 13.68 -7.37
CA LEU A 245 -26.70 13.24 -6.09
C LEU A 245 -25.95 13.93 -4.95
N ASN A 246 -26.69 14.61 -4.09
CA ASN A 246 -26.12 15.34 -2.96
C ASN A 246 -25.96 14.44 -1.73
N LEU A 247 -24.71 14.13 -1.38
CA LEU A 247 -24.37 13.40 -0.17
C LEU A 247 -24.27 14.33 1.06
N GLY A 248 -24.30 15.64 0.85
CA GLY A 248 -24.20 16.68 1.87
C GLY A 248 -22.78 16.81 2.43
N THR A 249 -22.68 17.47 3.58
CA THR A 249 -21.41 17.60 4.30
C THR A 249 -20.97 16.26 4.86
N VAL A 250 -19.69 15.94 4.66
CA VAL A 250 -18.99 14.90 5.41
C VAL A 250 -18.32 15.65 6.57
N SER A 251 -19.05 15.78 7.67
CA SER A 251 -18.64 16.50 8.87
C SER A 251 -18.26 15.52 9.97
N ASP A 252 -17.64 16.03 11.04
CA ASP A 252 -17.32 15.30 12.27
C ASP A 252 -18.53 14.49 12.80
N GLY A 253 -18.64 13.23 12.42
CA GLY A 253 -18.70 12.19 13.43
C GLY A 253 -17.28 12.02 13.96
N ASP A 254 -17.12 11.81 15.28
CA ASP A 254 -15.84 11.75 16.00
C ASP A 254 -14.62 11.43 15.10
N PRO A 255 -13.55 12.26 15.10
CA PRO A 255 -12.38 12.05 14.24
C PRO A 255 -11.98 10.58 14.26
N TRP A 256 -12.11 9.94 13.10
CA TRP A 256 -12.11 8.49 12.99
C TRP A 256 -10.65 8.04 12.94
N ARG A 257 -9.99 7.99 14.09
CA ARG A 257 -8.89 7.03 14.29
C ARG A 257 -9.54 5.70 14.61
N TYR A 258 -10.04 5.06 13.57
CA TYR A 258 -10.72 3.78 13.71
C TYR A 258 -9.79 2.81 14.39
N TYR A 259 -10.18 2.43 15.60
CA TYR A 259 -9.84 1.14 16.12
C TYR A 259 -11.14 0.37 16.33
N ASN A 260 -11.12 -0.93 16.09
CA ASN A 260 -12.19 -1.82 16.48
C ASN A 260 -11.62 -2.92 17.36
N VAL A 261 -12.04 -2.99 18.62
CA VAL A 261 -11.59 -4.07 19.51
C VAL A 261 -12.22 -5.37 19.05
N THR A 262 -11.39 -6.29 18.58
CA THR A 262 -11.80 -7.59 18.04
C THR A 262 -11.67 -8.72 19.05
N GLY A 263 -10.92 -8.50 20.14
CA GLY A 263 -10.76 -9.48 21.21
C GLY A 263 -10.22 -8.87 22.50
N GLU A 264 -10.59 -9.48 23.63
CA GLU A 264 -10.10 -9.14 24.96
C GLU A 264 -9.78 -10.44 25.71
N LYS A 265 -8.51 -10.64 26.08
CA LYS A 265 -8.03 -11.81 26.83
C LYS A 265 -7.36 -11.36 28.12
N HIS A 266 -7.87 -11.80 29.26
CA HIS A 266 -7.21 -11.64 30.55
C HIS A 266 -6.17 -12.74 30.76
N TYR A 267 -5.02 -12.39 31.32
CA TYR A 267 -3.91 -13.30 31.53
C TYR A 267 -3.04 -12.89 32.73
N THR A 268 -2.27 -13.85 33.24
CA THR A 268 -1.23 -13.61 34.25
C THR A 268 0.17 -13.79 33.65
N ASN A 269 1.20 -13.31 34.36
CA ASN A 269 2.60 -13.45 33.94
C ASN A 269 2.95 -14.93 33.78
N GLN A 270 2.46 -15.81 34.66
CA GLN A 270 2.65 -17.24 34.52
C GLN A 270 2.04 -17.80 33.24
N GLN A 271 0.86 -17.32 32.82
CA GLN A 271 0.20 -17.78 31.61
C GLN A 271 0.90 -17.27 30.33
N ALA A 272 1.28 -15.99 30.28
CA ALA A 272 2.06 -15.46 29.15
C ALA A 272 3.41 -16.17 28.98
N LEU A 273 4.08 -16.50 30.09
CA LEU A 273 5.35 -17.22 30.08
C LEU A 273 5.20 -18.72 29.76
N MET A 274 3.99 -19.28 29.86
CA MET A 274 3.69 -20.69 29.58
C MET A 274 3.04 -20.92 28.21
N ASP A 275 2.39 -19.90 27.62
CA ASP A 275 1.69 -19.98 26.32
C ASP A 275 2.63 -19.99 25.09
N GLU A 276 3.96 -19.94 25.28
CA GLU A 276 4.93 -20.11 24.18
C GLU A 276 5.96 -21.22 24.45
N THR A 277 5.87 -22.31 23.68
CA THR A 277 6.93 -23.31 23.54
C THR A 277 7.82 -22.97 22.34
N GLY A 278 9.09 -22.68 22.59
CA GLY A 278 10.15 -22.52 21.58
C GLY A 278 11.49 -22.10 22.19
N LEU A 279 11.47 -21.19 23.16
CA LEU A 279 12.59 -20.97 24.07
C LEU A 279 12.55 -22.04 25.17
N ASN A 280 13.70 -22.59 25.57
CA ASN A 280 13.77 -23.47 26.74
C ASN A 280 13.56 -22.62 28.00
N VAL A 281 12.32 -22.22 28.29
CA VAL A 281 11.97 -21.36 29.44
C VAL A 281 12.39 -22.00 30.77
N GLY A 282 12.52 -23.33 30.79
CA GLY A 282 13.03 -24.10 31.93
C GLY A 282 14.45 -23.69 32.38
N SER A 283 15.35 -23.34 31.45
CA SER A 283 16.70 -22.85 31.81
C SER A 283 16.71 -21.40 32.32
N TYR A 284 15.63 -20.64 32.10
CA TYR A 284 15.53 -19.21 32.44
C TYR A 284 14.51 -18.92 33.54
N GLN A 285 13.87 -19.94 34.09
CA GLN A 285 12.79 -19.78 35.07
C GLN A 285 13.25 -19.05 36.34
N SER A 286 14.50 -19.25 36.76
CA SER A 286 15.15 -18.53 37.89
C SER A 286 15.40 -17.05 37.57
N MET A 287 15.81 -16.75 36.35
CA MET A 287 16.05 -15.39 35.86
C MET A 287 14.73 -14.61 35.71
N LEU A 288 13.72 -15.24 35.11
CA LEU A 288 12.37 -14.67 34.99
C LEU A 288 11.73 -14.43 36.36
N SER A 289 12.06 -15.23 37.38
CA SER A 289 11.58 -15.01 38.77
C SER A 289 12.20 -13.75 39.37
N LEU A 290 13.45 -13.44 38.99
CA LEU A 290 14.17 -12.26 39.46
C LEU A 290 13.63 -10.98 38.80
N ILE A 291 13.30 -11.06 37.51
CA ILE A 291 12.82 -9.93 36.71
C ILE A 291 11.36 -9.62 36.96
N PHE A 292 10.53 -10.67 37.06
CA PHE A 292 9.09 -10.57 37.29
C PHE A 292 8.75 -11.25 38.62
N PRO A 293 9.06 -10.61 39.76
CA PRO A 293 8.87 -11.22 41.08
C PRO A 293 7.39 -11.45 41.43
N ASP A 294 6.46 -10.72 40.78
CA ASP A 294 5.02 -10.84 40.98
C ASP A 294 4.33 -11.41 39.74
N ARG A 295 4.38 -12.75 39.63
CA ARG A 295 3.90 -13.52 38.46
C ARG A 295 2.37 -13.66 38.36
N ASN A 296 1.65 -13.17 39.38
CA ASN A 296 0.20 -13.31 39.47
C ASN A 296 -0.56 -12.00 39.23
N LYS A 297 0.15 -10.91 38.89
CA LYS A 297 -0.51 -9.67 38.52
C LYS A 297 -1.39 -9.89 37.28
N PRO A 298 -2.65 -9.44 37.30
CA PRO A 298 -3.53 -9.57 36.14
C PRO A 298 -3.19 -8.52 35.09
N ALA A 299 -3.24 -8.93 33.83
CA ALA A 299 -3.12 -8.09 32.66
C ALA A 299 -4.15 -8.47 31.60
N THR A 300 -4.38 -7.55 30.69
CA THR A 300 -5.35 -7.66 29.60
C THR A 300 -4.63 -7.46 28.28
N ALA A 301 -4.90 -8.35 27.34
CA ALA A 301 -4.50 -8.26 25.94
C ALA A 301 -5.73 -7.86 25.13
N LEU A 302 -5.70 -6.70 24.49
CA LEU A 302 -6.77 -6.19 23.64
C LEU A 302 -6.33 -6.29 22.18
N SER A 303 -6.91 -7.21 21.41
CA SER A 303 -6.74 -7.25 19.96
C SER A 303 -7.63 -6.19 19.32
N TYR A 304 -7.09 -5.44 18.38
CA TYR A 304 -7.85 -4.43 17.65
C TYR A 304 -7.40 -4.31 16.20
N THR A 305 -8.33 -3.93 15.33
CA THR A 305 -8.01 -3.49 13.95
C THR A 305 -7.90 -1.99 13.89
N TYR A 306 -7.16 -1.47 12.90
CA TYR A 306 -7.00 -0.05 12.60
C TYR A 306 -6.73 0.13 11.09
N TYR A 307 -6.98 1.32 10.55
CA TYR A 307 -6.62 1.61 9.15
C TYR A 307 -5.21 2.19 9.05
N SER A 308 -4.53 1.81 7.97
CA SER A 308 -3.28 2.41 7.50
C SER A 308 -3.31 2.40 5.96
N ALA A 309 -2.16 2.44 5.30
CA ALA A 309 -2.04 2.27 3.86
C ALA A 309 -1.13 1.09 3.48
N ASP A 310 -1.46 0.44 2.37
CA ASP A 310 -0.69 -0.63 1.75
C ASP A 310 0.58 -0.11 1.05
N PRO A 311 1.47 -0.97 0.53
CA PRO A 311 2.69 -0.54 -0.14
C PRO A 311 2.48 0.41 -1.34
N ALA A 312 1.31 0.39 -1.97
CA ALA A 312 0.95 1.28 -3.08
C ALA A 312 0.31 2.60 -2.60
N GLY A 313 0.11 2.76 -1.28
CA GLY A 313 -0.49 3.95 -0.67
C GLY A 313 -1.99 3.85 -0.48
N TYR A 314 -2.63 2.73 -0.81
CA TYR A 314 -4.08 2.58 -0.70
C TYR A 314 -4.51 2.18 0.71
N PRO A 315 -5.67 2.68 1.20
CA PRO A 315 -6.16 2.32 2.53
C PRO A 315 -6.32 0.81 2.73
N VAL A 316 -5.82 0.30 3.85
CA VAL A 316 -5.91 -1.11 4.25
C VAL A 316 -6.20 -1.23 5.74
N GLU A 317 -6.99 -2.23 6.13
CA GLU A 317 -7.21 -2.57 7.54
C GLU A 317 -6.06 -3.49 8.02
N LEU A 318 -5.39 -3.07 9.09
CA LEU A 318 -4.34 -3.80 9.79
C LEU A 318 -4.80 -4.16 11.20
N SER A 319 -4.01 -4.95 11.91
CA SER A 319 -4.32 -5.37 13.28
C SER A 319 -3.09 -5.35 14.19
N ALA A 320 -3.38 -5.22 15.48
CA ALA A 320 -2.40 -5.19 16.55
C ALA A 320 -3.02 -5.70 17.86
N VAL A 321 -2.17 -6.05 18.82
CA VAL A 321 -2.57 -6.32 20.20
C VAL A 321 -1.97 -5.26 21.14
N LEU A 322 -2.77 -4.81 22.10
CA LEU A 322 -2.36 -3.94 23.20
C LEU A 322 -2.30 -4.76 24.49
N TYR A 323 -1.09 -4.97 25.02
CA TYR A 323 -0.89 -5.55 26.35
C TYR A 323 -0.79 -4.46 27.42
N ILE A 324 -1.61 -4.57 28.45
CA ILE A 324 -1.69 -3.59 29.53
C ILE A 324 -2.14 -4.25 30.84
N THR A 325 -1.56 -3.86 31.98
CA THR A 325 -2.02 -4.38 33.28
C THR A 325 -3.44 -3.89 33.60
N ASP A 326 -4.25 -4.70 34.28
CA ASP A 326 -5.63 -4.34 34.65
C ASP A 326 -5.65 -3.11 35.58
N ALA A 327 -4.62 -2.97 36.42
CA ALA A 327 -4.46 -1.79 37.26
C ALA A 327 -4.27 -0.50 36.43
N ALA A 328 -3.53 -0.57 35.33
CA ALA A 328 -3.36 0.56 34.42
C ALA A 328 -4.61 0.81 33.57
N LEU A 329 -5.24 -0.26 33.06
CA LEU A 329 -6.44 -0.18 32.23
C LEU A 329 -7.66 0.38 33.00
N SER A 330 -7.77 0.06 34.30
CA SER A 330 -8.79 0.62 35.19
C SER A 330 -8.49 2.06 35.67
N GLY A 331 -7.32 2.62 35.33
CA GLY A 331 -6.86 3.91 35.82
C GLY A 331 -6.40 3.93 37.28
N SER A 332 -6.42 2.80 37.99
CA SER A 332 -5.95 2.69 39.38
C SER A 332 -4.43 2.83 39.51
N LYS A 333 -3.69 2.68 38.41
CA LYS A 333 -2.25 2.89 38.33
C LYS A 333 -1.87 3.64 37.06
N LYS A 334 -0.90 4.56 37.16
CA LYS A 334 -0.38 5.29 35.99
C LYS A 334 0.54 4.40 35.15
N LEU A 335 0.46 4.56 33.83
CA LEU A 335 1.43 3.99 32.90
C LEU A 335 2.80 4.67 33.05
N THR A 336 3.86 3.88 32.97
CA THR A 336 5.25 4.34 32.91
C THR A 336 5.58 4.90 31.53
N GLY A 337 5.03 4.28 30.48
CA GLY A 337 5.22 4.62 29.08
C GLY A 337 4.38 3.74 28.17
N ILE A 338 4.36 4.08 26.88
CA ILE A 338 3.87 3.19 25.81
C ILE A 338 5.09 2.67 25.05
N SER A 339 5.08 1.40 24.66
CA SER A 339 6.12 0.82 23.81
C SER A 339 5.54 0.26 22.54
N LEU A 340 6.00 0.75 21.39
CA LEU A 340 5.88 0.03 20.12
C LEU A 340 6.83 -1.17 20.15
N THR A 341 6.26 -2.36 20.17
CA THR A 341 6.98 -3.61 20.39
C THR A 341 6.92 -4.42 19.11
N ASN A 342 8.07 -4.57 18.46
CA ASN A 342 8.19 -5.04 17.09
C ASN A 342 8.69 -6.49 17.12
N HIS A 343 7.86 -7.43 16.64
CA HIS A 343 8.24 -8.83 16.55
C HIS A 343 9.28 -9.09 15.46
N GLY A 344 10.02 -10.20 15.62
CA GLY A 344 10.98 -10.72 14.63
C GLY A 344 10.29 -11.39 13.44
N THR A 345 11.04 -12.16 12.66
CA THR A 345 10.52 -12.78 11.44
C THR A 345 9.47 -13.85 11.75
N TYR A 346 8.26 -13.62 11.26
CA TYR A 346 7.23 -14.66 11.11
C TYR A 346 7.03 -14.99 9.64
N ALA A 347 6.64 -16.24 9.39
CA ALA A 347 6.22 -16.71 8.09
C ALA A 347 4.78 -17.23 8.11
N SER A 348 4.30 -17.70 9.27
CA SER A 348 2.92 -18.14 9.42
C SER A 348 2.06 -17.03 10.01
N ASN A 349 0.86 -16.84 9.48
CA ASN A 349 -0.13 -15.94 10.08
C ASN A 349 -0.55 -16.38 11.49
N ALA A 350 -0.40 -17.66 11.81
CA ALA A 350 -0.68 -18.17 13.15
C ALA A 350 0.34 -17.70 14.21
N GLU A 351 1.47 -17.13 13.80
CA GLU A 351 2.52 -16.63 14.69
C GLU A 351 2.32 -15.17 15.11
N CYS A 352 1.48 -14.41 14.38
CA CYS A 352 1.36 -12.97 14.59
C CYS A 352 0.72 -12.62 15.96
N PRO A 353 1.03 -11.44 16.53
CA PRO A 353 0.59 -11.03 17.87
C PRO A 353 -0.91 -11.18 18.18
N THR A 354 -1.81 -10.94 17.22
CA THR A 354 -3.26 -11.10 17.44
C THR A 354 -3.75 -12.54 17.43
N MET A 355 -2.96 -13.47 16.88
CA MET A 355 -3.29 -14.90 16.79
C MET A 355 -2.64 -15.73 17.90
N LYS A 356 -1.50 -15.27 18.43
CA LYS A 356 -0.73 -16.00 19.44
C LYS A 356 -0.19 -15.04 20.51
N SER A 357 -0.28 -15.48 21.78
CA SER A 357 0.32 -14.77 22.92
C SER A 357 1.83 -14.60 22.71
N GLN A 358 2.35 -13.40 22.91
CA GLN A 358 3.76 -13.08 22.70
C GLN A 358 4.51 -12.97 24.03
N PHE A 359 5.73 -13.54 24.11
CA PHE A 359 6.58 -13.45 25.29
C PHE A 359 6.84 -12.00 25.75
N GLU A 360 7.03 -11.07 24.82
CA GLU A 360 7.23 -9.64 25.10
C GLU A 360 6.06 -9.02 25.87
N GLY A 361 4.85 -9.60 25.76
CA GLY A 361 3.68 -9.24 26.56
C GLY A 361 3.93 -9.26 28.08
N ALA A 362 4.91 -10.05 28.54
CA ALA A 362 5.45 -10.06 29.91
C ALA A 362 5.96 -8.70 30.41
N LEU A 363 6.33 -7.81 29.50
CA LEU A 363 6.87 -6.50 29.86
C LEU A 363 5.78 -5.49 30.27
N ALA A 364 4.50 -5.76 29.99
CA ALA A 364 3.39 -4.88 30.38
C ALA A 364 3.33 -4.67 31.91
N TRP A 365 3.81 -5.65 32.69
CA TRP A 365 3.83 -5.62 34.15
C TRP A 365 4.83 -4.65 34.78
N LYS A 366 5.72 -4.05 33.99
CA LYS A 366 6.45 -2.82 34.36
C LYS A 366 5.56 -1.55 34.29
N ASN A 367 4.25 -1.74 34.08
CA ASN A 367 3.21 -0.73 33.84
C ASN A 367 3.44 0.04 32.54
N TYR A 368 3.96 -0.65 31.53
CA TYR A 368 3.97 -0.15 30.16
C TYR A 368 2.72 -0.66 29.44
N ALA A 369 2.21 0.15 28.51
CA ALA A 369 1.26 -0.30 27.51
C ALA A 369 2.07 -0.73 26.29
N LEU A 370 1.99 -2.01 25.91
CA LEU A 370 2.75 -2.55 24.77
C LEU A 370 1.84 -2.66 23.57
N VAL A 371 2.15 -1.91 22.52
CA VAL A 371 1.48 -1.99 21.23
C VAL A 371 2.30 -2.92 20.34
N MET A 372 1.72 -4.05 19.94
CA MET A 372 2.35 -5.06 19.09
C MET A 372 1.56 -5.22 17.80
N PRO A 373 1.96 -4.52 16.72
CA PRO A 373 1.36 -4.67 15.39
C PRO A 373 1.66 -6.04 14.79
N ASP A 374 0.73 -6.56 13.98
CA ASP A 374 0.95 -7.80 13.21
C ASP A 374 1.81 -7.58 11.95
N TYR A 375 1.94 -6.33 11.51
CA TYR A 375 2.45 -5.89 10.20
C TYR A 375 1.54 -6.20 9.00
N TYR A 376 1.79 -5.51 7.88
CA TYR A 376 1.09 -5.72 6.62
C TYR A 376 1.34 -7.14 6.07
N GLY A 377 0.26 -7.80 5.67
CA GLY A 377 0.25 -9.19 5.24
C GLY A 377 -0.01 -10.19 6.38
N PHE A 378 -0.31 -9.74 7.59
CA PHE A 378 -0.71 -10.59 8.71
C PHE A 378 -2.00 -10.08 9.37
N GLY A 379 -2.58 -10.91 10.23
CA GLY A 379 -3.77 -10.60 11.00
C GLY A 379 -4.94 -10.21 10.10
N ALA A 380 -5.45 -8.99 10.25
CA ALA A 380 -6.54 -8.44 9.45
C ALA A 380 -6.22 -8.36 7.94
N SER A 381 -4.94 -8.34 7.57
CA SER A 381 -4.46 -8.26 6.17
C SER A 381 -3.82 -9.57 5.68
N ALA A 382 -4.14 -10.71 6.30
CA ALA A 382 -3.52 -12.01 5.99
C ALA A 382 -3.76 -12.50 4.55
N ASP A 383 -4.77 -11.98 3.85
CA ASP A 383 -5.02 -12.23 2.43
C ASP A 383 -3.99 -11.54 1.51
N ARG A 384 -3.21 -10.59 2.04
CA ARG A 384 -2.19 -9.83 1.30
C ARG A 384 -0.79 -10.44 1.43
N PRO A 385 0.13 -10.15 0.49
CA PRO A 385 1.55 -10.46 0.65
C PRO A 385 2.16 -9.80 1.89
N GLN A 386 3.15 -10.42 2.51
CA GLN A 386 3.87 -9.84 3.65
C GLN A 386 4.82 -8.73 3.19
N ALA A 387 4.83 -7.60 3.90
CA ALA A 387 5.83 -6.54 3.74
C ALA A 387 7.11 -6.84 4.55
N TYR A 388 7.81 -7.92 4.18
CA TYR A 388 9.04 -8.34 4.87
C TYR A 388 10.21 -7.41 4.52
N LEU A 389 10.82 -6.83 5.55
CA LEU A 389 11.91 -5.82 5.48
C LEU A 389 11.58 -4.56 4.67
N ASP A 390 10.29 -4.24 4.51
CA ASP A 390 9.84 -2.95 3.95
C ASP A 390 9.74 -1.91 5.08
N PRO A 391 10.67 -0.94 5.17
CA PRO A 391 10.72 -0.02 6.29
C PRO A 391 9.59 1.01 6.26
N GLU A 392 9.09 1.39 5.09
CA GLU A 392 8.10 2.47 4.97
C GLU A 392 6.70 1.97 5.30
N THR A 393 6.28 0.88 4.64
CA THR A 393 4.98 0.25 4.90
C THR A 393 4.87 -0.17 6.36
N THR A 394 5.92 -0.80 6.89
CA THR A 394 5.91 -1.30 8.27
C THR A 394 5.92 -0.16 9.29
N ALA A 395 6.74 0.88 9.09
CA ALA A 395 6.80 1.98 10.04
C ALA A 395 5.52 2.80 10.07
N ARG A 396 4.92 3.08 8.91
CA ARG A 396 3.60 3.75 8.83
C ARG A 396 2.55 2.96 9.59
N GLY A 397 2.40 1.67 9.30
CA GLY A 397 1.45 0.79 9.99
C GLY A 397 1.67 0.73 11.50
N ASN A 398 2.93 0.65 11.94
CA ASN A 398 3.27 0.66 13.37
C ASN A 398 2.90 1.97 14.07
N ILE A 399 3.16 3.12 13.43
CA ILE A 399 2.79 4.43 13.97
C ILE A 399 1.26 4.57 14.04
N ASP A 400 0.54 4.12 13.01
CA ASP A 400 -0.93 4.13 13.01
C ASP A 400 -1.49 3.23 14.12
N ALA A 401 -0.89 2.05 14.36
CA ALA A 401 -1.24 1.18 15.48
C ALA A 401 -1.07 1.90 16.83
N TYR A 402 0.05 2.60 17.02
CA TYR A 402 0.29 3.40 18.22
C TYR A 402 -0.75 4.51 18.41
N LEU A 403 -1.10 5.22 17.34
CA LEU A 403 -2.10 6.27 17.36
C LEU A 403 -3.50 5.73 17.67
N ALA A 404 -3.86 4.57 17.11
CA ALA A 404 -5.09 3.84 17.41
C ALA A 404 -5.13 3.36 18.87
N ALA A 405 -4.04 2.79 19.39
CA ALA A 405 -3.95 2.39 20.80
C ALA A 405 -4.07 3.59 21.75
N CYS A 406 -3.48 4.74 21.39
CA CYS A 406 -3.66 5.97 22.17
C CYS A 406 -5.11 6.42 22.22
N GLN A 407 -5.85 6.28 21.12
CA GLN A 407 -7.27 6.60 21.10
C GLN A 407 -8.07 5.60 21.97
N LEU A 408 -7.83 4.30 21.80
CA LEU A 408 -8.42 3.24 22.61
C LEU A 408 -8.24 3.49 24.11
N LEU A 409 -7.01 3.83 24.53
CA LEU A 409 -6.70 4.13 25.92
C LEU A 409 -7.44 5.37 26.43
N LYS A 410 -7.54 6.45 25.63
CA LYS A 410 -8.32 7.64 26.00
C LYS A 410 -9.79 7.32 26.20
N ASP A 411 -10.37 6.52 25.31
CA ASP A 411 -11.79 6.12 25.37
C ASP A 411 -12.08 5.23 26.59
N ARG A 412 -11.07 4.49 27.06
CA ARG A 412 -11.08 3.75 28.34
C ARG A 412 -10.73 4.63 29.55
N ASN A 413 -10.64 5.95 29.41
CA ASN A 413 -10.24 6.92 30.44
C ASN A 413 -8.83 6.68 31.03
N VAL A 414 -7.95 6.03 30.28
CA VAL A 414 -6.54 5.85 30.66
C VAL A 414 -5.73 7.06 30.22
N LYS A 415 -5.02 7.67 31.16
CA LYS A 415 -4.13 8.79 30.85
C LYS A 415 -2.93 8.31 30.02
N ILE A 416 -2.77 8.89 28.83
CA ILE A 416 -1.63 8.63 27.95
C ILE A 416 -0.34 9.19 28.58
N PRO A 417 0.73 8.39 28.74
CA PRO A 417 2.02 8.85 29.22
C PRO A 417 2.75 9.67 28.14
N ASP A 418 3.72 10.48 28.57
CA ASP A 418 4.57 11.32 27.71
C ASP A 418 5.77 10.56 27.10
N LYS A 419 6.00 9.31 27.54
CA LYS A 419 7.14 8.50 27.10
C LYS A 419 6.70 7.42 26.14
N LEU A 420 7.18 7.51 24.90
CA LEU A 420 7.06 6.48 23.87
C LEU A 420 8.40 5.77 23.68
N TYR A 421 8.38 4.45 23.64
CA TYR A 421 9.54 3.59 23.39
C TYR A 421 9.31 2.79 22.11
N SER A 422 10.39 2.33 21.47
CA SER A 422 10.31 1.30 20.44
C SER A 422 11.41 0.27 20.69
N PHE A 423 11.07 -1.03 20.61
CA PHE A 423 12.10 -2.07 20.63
C PHE A 423 11.71 -3.29 19.79
N GLY A 424 12.72 -4.08 19.45
CA GLY A 424 12.56 -5.34 18.73
C GLY A 424 13.91 -5.97 18.38
N TYR A 425 13.86 -7.25 18.02
CA TYR A 425 15.03 -8.06 17.68
C TYR A 425 14.90 -8.63 16.26
N SER A 426 16.02 -8.84 15.57
CA SER A 426 16.04 -9.31 14.19
C SER A 426 15.27 -8.34 13.26
N GLN A 427 14.29 -8.82 12.49
CA GLN A 427 13.35 -7.96 11.75
C GLN A 427 12.71 -6.90 12.66
N GLY A 428 12.37 -7.22 13.91
CA GLY A 428 11.77 -6.28 14.85
C GLY A 428 12.71 -5.12 15.23
N GLY A 429 14.02 -5.37 15.24
CA GLY A 429 15.01 -4.32 15.49
C GLY A 429 15.23 -3.43 14.27
N PHE A 430 15.15 -4.01 13.06
CA PHE A 430 15.06 -3.24 11.82
C PHE A 430 13.82 -2.34 11.82
N ASN A 431 12.64 -2.89 12.16
CA ASN A 431 11.40 -2.15 12.25
C ASN A 431 11.43 -1.06 13.33
N SER A 432 12.09 -1.29 14.46
CA SER A 432 12.28 -0.26 15.49
C SER A 432 13.08 0.93 15.00
N MET A 433 14.14 0.67 14.23
CA MET A 433 14.92 1.73 13.57
C MET A 433 14.10 2.40 12.45
N ALA A 434 13.31 1.63 11.69
CA ALA A 434 12.42 2.16 10.66
C ALA A 434 11.36 3.10 11.24
N ASN A 435 10.76 2.76 12.39
CA ASN A 435 9.83 3.63 13.12
C ASN A 435 10.48 4.98 13.46
N LEU A 436 11.73 4.97 13.95
CA LEU A 436 12.48 6.20 14.24
C LEU A 436 12.76 7.01 12.97
N ARG A 437 13.20 6.34 11.90
CA ARG A 437 13.43 6.98 10.60
C ARG A 437 12.13 7.62 10.09
N TYR A 438 11.02 6.92 10.15
CA TYR A 438 9.72 7.42 9.69
C TYR A 438 9.31 8.69 10.43
N VAL A 439 9.29 8.68 11.78
CA VAL A 439 8.92 9.90 12.54
C VAL A 439 9.92 11.06 12.34
N SER A 440 11.18 10.76 12.01
CA SER A 440 12.18 11.79 11.71
C SER A 440 11.97 12.46 10.35
N LEU A 441 11.39 11.73 9.39
CA LEU A 441 11.00 12.23 8.07
C LEU A 441 9.61 12.88 8.09
N HIS A 442 8.81 12.61 9.13
CA HIS A 442 7.45 13.09 9.32
C HIS A 442 7.27 13.89 10.63
N PRO A 443 7.98 15.02 10.80
CA PRO A 443 7.92 15.83 12.03
C PRO A 443 6.52 16.39 12.32
N GLU A 444 5.67 16.54 11.30
CA GLU A 444 4.27 16.96 11.41
C GLU A 444 3.40 16.02 12.26
N LEU A 445 3.82 14.76 12.45
CA LEU A 445 3.15 13.82 13.33
C LEU A 445 3.27 14.21 14.81
N GLY A 446 4.26 15.03 15.17
CA GLY A 446 4.51 15.44 16.56
C GLY A 446 4.89 14.29 17.50
N ILE A 447 5.39 13.18 16.95
CA ILE A 447 5.76 11.97 17.71
C ILE A 447 7.26 12.01 18.01
N SER A 448 7.62 11.76 19.27
CA SER A 448 9.02 11.65 19.70
C SER A 448 9.24 10.39 20.54
N PHE A 449 10.25 9.59 20.17
CA PHE A 449 10.67 8.45 20.98
C PHE A 449 11.58 8.88 22.12
N LYS A 450 11.28 8.41 23.33
CA LYS A 450 12.15 8.54 24.50
C LYS A 450 13.40 7.68 24.34
N LYS A 451 13.25 6.47 23.79
CA LYS A 451 14.33 5.53 23.52
C LYS A 451 13.91 4.51 22.47
N VAL A 452 14.84 4.16 21.57
CA VAL A 452 14.65 3.12 20.55
C VAL A 452 15.76 2.09 20.70
N MET A 453 15.40 0.81 20.85
CA MET A 453 16.33 -0.29 21.13
C MET A 453 16.27 -1.31 19.98
N CYS A 454 17.38 -1.52 19.28
CA CYS A 454 17.44 -2.41 18.11
C CYS A 454 18.43 -3.55 18.38
N GLY A 455 17.96 -4.80 18.29
CA GLY A 455 18.79 -5.98 18.49
C GLY A 455 18.99 -6.80 17.21
N GLY A 456 20.23 -7.23 16.93
CA GLY A 456 20.58 -8.21 15.87
C GLY A 456 19.98 -7.89 14.50
N SER A 457 20.01 -6.62 14.08
CA SER A 457 19.14 -6.11 13.02
C SER A 457 19.84 -5.98 11.66
N PRO A 458 19.20 -6.38 10.54
CA PRO A 458 19.76 -6.25 9.19
C PRO A 458 19.57 -4.82 8.63
N PHE A 459 20.28 -3.84 9.19
CA PHE A 459 20.13 -2.43 8.81
C PHE A 459 20.52 -2.12 7.35
N ASP A 460 21.42 -2.91 6.77
CA ASP A 460 21.88 -2.80 5.39
C ASP A 460 21.47 -4.07 4.62
N VAL A 461 20.42 -3.93 3.80
CA VAL A 461 19.79 -5.07 3.14
C VAL A 461 20.69 -5.67 2.04
N PRO A 462 21.36 -4.87 1.17
CA PRO A 462 22.34 -5.40 0.22
C PRO A 462 23.53 -6.11 0.89
N LEU A 463 24.04 -5.59 2.01
CA LEU A 463 25.10 -6.24 2.77
C LEU A 463 24.63 -7.62 3.27
N THR A 464 23.43 -7.67 3.84
CA THR A 464 22.84 -8.91 4.35
C THR A 464 22.61 -9.92 3.22
N TRP A 465 22.10 -9.46 2.08
CA TRP A 465 21.94 -10.27 0.87
C TRP A 465 23.26 -10.93 0.45
N LYS A 466 24.33 -10.15 0.36
CA LYS A 466 25.66 -10.62 -0.06
C LYS A 466 26.22 -11.69 0.89
N ALA A 467 25.98 -11.54 2.19
CA ALA A 467 26.40 -12.53 3.17
C ALA A 467 25.67 -13.87 2.98
N PHE A 468 24.39 -13.83 2.62
CA PHE A 468 23.59 -15.02 2.38
C PHE A 468 23.98 -15.73 1.09
N THR A 469 24.16 -14.99 -0.01
CA THR A 469 24.59 -15.57 -1.29
C THR A 469 26.04 -16.07 -1.27
N GLY A 470 26.89 -15.54 -0.38
CA GLY A 470 28.24 -16.04 -0.11
C GLY A 470 28.31 -17.36 0.65
N GLY A 471 27.17 -17.91 1.12
CA GLY A 471 27.10 -19.21 1.80
C GLY A 471 27.52 -19.19 3.28
N SER A 472 27.67 -18.01 3.88
CA SER A 472 28.14 -17.86 5.27
C SER A 472 27.06 -18.14 6.33
N PHE A 473 25.78 -18.21 5.94
CA PHE A 473 24.62 -18.24 6.84
C PHE A 473 23.58 -19.31 6.44
N PRO A 474 23.84 -20.61 6.67
CA PRO A 474 22.95 -21.69 6.24
C PRO A 474 21.57 -21.67 6.92
N ASN A 475 21.46 -21.08 8.11
CA ASN A 475 20.20 -20.92 8.83
C ASN A 475 19.29 -19.83 8.21
N ALA A 476 19.81 -19.00 7.31
CA ALA A 476 19.09 -17.91 6.67
C ALA A 476 18.44 -18.30 5.31
N ILE A 477 18.61 -19.54 4.84
CA ILE A 477 18.06 -20.02 3.56
C ILE A 477 16.58 -19.67 3.35
N PRO A 478 15.64 -19.93 4.30
CA PRO A 478 14.23 -19.60 4.11
C PRO A 478 13.94 -18.09 4.10
N LEU A 479 14.83 -17.25 4.65
CA LEU A 479 14.62 -15.79 4.72
C LEU A 479 14.75 -15.11 3.36
N VAL A 480 15.57 -15.67 2.45
CA VAL A 480 15.79 -15.10 1.11
C VAL A 480 14.54 -15.22 0.23
N PRO A 481 13.91 -16.40 0.08
CA PRO A 481 12.62 -16.51 -0.62
C PRO A 481 11.54 -15.61 -0.03
N LEU A 482 11.48 -15.46 1.31
CA LEU A 482 10.55 -14.52 1.96
C LEU A 482 10.78 -13.08 1.47
N ALA A 483 12.03 -12.60 1.48
CA ALA A 483 12.37 -11.25 1.03
C ALA A 483 12.10 -11.05 -0.47
N VAL A 484 12.43 -12.03 -1.31
CA VAL A 484 12.20 -11.95 -2.76
C VAL A 484 10.72 -11.94 -3.09
N VAL A 485 9.91 -12.81 -2.47
CA VAL A 485 8.45 -12.80 -2.66
C VAL A 485 7.86 -11.49 -2.14
N SER A 486 8.24 -11.05 -0.94
CA SER A 486 7.82 -9.76 -0.38
C SER A 486 8.08 -8.61 -1.34
N ILE A 487 9.31 -8.45 -1.82
CA ILE A 487 9.68 -7.35 -2.72
C ILE A 487 8.91 -7.45 -4.05
N ASN A 488 8.87 -8.62 -4.68
CA ASN A 488 8.23 -8.78 -5.98
C ASN A 488 6.73 -8.41 -5.92
N GLU A 489 6.05 -8.87 -4.87
CA GLU A 489 4.61 -8.67 -4.69
C GLU A 489 4.27 -7.26 -4.19
N THR A 490 4.96 -6.77 -3.15
CA THR A 490 4.65 -5.46 -2.54
C THR A 490 5.05 -4.28 -3.43
N GLN A 491 6.11 -4.42 -4.22
CA GLN A 491 6.55 -3.39 -5.16
C GLN A 491 5.99 -3.59 -6.57
N GLN A 492 5.12 -4.59 -6.76
CA GLN A 492 4.48 -4.90 -8.05
C GLN A 492 5.50 -4.99 -9.20
N LEU A 493 6.64 -5.65 -8.96
CA LEU A 493 7.70 -5.75 -9.96
C LEU A 493 7.32 -6.71 -11.11
N HIS A 494 6.31 -7.55 -10.89
CA HIS A 494 5.79 -8.51 -11.86
C HIS A 494 6.88 -9.41 -12.49
N ILE A 495 7.91 -9.74 -11.72
CA ILE A 495 8.97 -10.65 -12.17
C ILE A 495 8.40 -12.07 -12.20
N ASP A 496 8.56 -12.76 -13.33
CA ASP A 496 8.26 -14.19 -13.42
C ASP A 496 9.12 -14.98 -12.44
N TYR A 497 8.47 -15.74 -11.55
CA TYR A 497 9.15 -16.57 -10.55
C TYR A 497 10.08 -17.62 -11.14
N ASN A 498 9.94 -18.01 -12.42
CA ASN A 498 10.93 -18.83 -13.13
C ASN A 498 12.31 -18.17 -13.19
N ASN A 499 12.37 -16.83 -13.18
CA ASN A 499 13.60 -16.05 -13.15
C ASN A 499 14.16 -15.87 -11.73
N LEU A 500 13.40 -16.23 -10.69
CA LEU A 500 13.79 -16.03 -9.28
C LEU A 500 14.12 -17.37 -8.60
N PHE A 501 13.30 -18.39 -8.85
CA PHE A 501 13.35 -19.69 -8.19
C PHE A 501 13.55 -20.83 -9.17
N LYS A 502 13.95 -21.99 -8.65
CA LYS A 502 13.99 -23.25 -9.38
C LYS A 502 13.59 -24.42 -8.47
N GLY A 503 13.47 -25.60 -9.07
CA GLY A 503 13.19 -26.84 -8.35
C GLY A 503 11.88 -26.80 -7.57
N ARG A 504 11.89 -27.31 -6.33
CA ARG A 504 10.68 -27.46 -5.52
C ARG A 504 10.10 -26.10 -5.09
N LEU A 505 10.94 -25.10 -4.86
CA LEU A 505 10.48 -23.76 -4.48
C LEU A 505 9.67 -23.13 -5.63
N LEU A 506 10.16 -23.22 -6.88
CA LEU A 506 9.44 -22.68 -8.04
C LEU A 506 8.02 -23.24 -8.19
N VAL A 507 7.81 -24.52 -7.87
CA VAL A 507 6.49 -25.17 -8.00
C VAL A 507 5.58 -24.85 -6.81
N ASN A 508 6.13 -24.54 -5.64
CA ASN A 508 5.37 -24.46 -4.38
C ASN A 508 5.43 -23.10 -3.69
N TRP A 509 6.05 -22.06 -4.26
CA TRP A 509 6.25 -20.77 -3.59
C TRP A 509 4.94 -20.12 -3.11
N GLN A 510 3.85 -20.28 -3.88
CA GLN A 510 2.52 -19.78 -3.49
C GLN A 510 2.02 -20.43 -2.20
N GLU A 511 2.18 -21.74 -2.08
CA GLU A 511 1.77 -22.51 -0.91
C GLU A 511 2.75 -22.32 0.25
N TRP A 512 4.05 -22.42 0.02
CA TRP A 512 5.05 -22.43 1.08
C TRP A 512 5.36 -21.04 1.63
N ILE A 513 5.29 -20.00 0.79
CA ILE A 513 5.65 -18.62 1.18
C ILE A 513 4.40 -17.73 1.19
N LEU A 514 3.72 -17.56 0.05
CA LEU A 514 2.66 -16.54 -0.08
C LEU A 514 1.44 -16.83 0.81
N SER A 515 1.09 -18.10 0.99
CA SER A 515 -0.04 -18.53 1.81
C SER A 515 0.10 -18.20 3.29
N LYS A 516 1.34 -18.02 3.78
CA LYS A 516 1.68 -17.82 5.19
C LYS A 516 1.07 -18.89 6.11
N THR A 517 1.06 -20.14 5.65
CA THR A 517 0.59 -21.29 6.43
C THR A 517 1.69 -21.87 7.30
N TYR A 518 2.94 -21.86 6.81
CA TYR A 518 4.06 -22.58 7.41
C TYR A 518 4.98 -21.65 8.19
N THR A 519 5.49 -22.12 9.32
CA THR A 519 6.55 -21.41 10.07
C THR A 519 7.87 -21.46 9.32
N ILE A 520 8.83 -20.60 9.67
CA ILE A 520 10.19 -20.60 9.10
C ILE A 520 10.84 -22.00 9.19
N SER A 521 10.67 -22.68 10.32
CA SER A 521 11.22 -24.03 10.52
C SER A 521 10.58 -25.05 9.57
N GLN A 522 9.27 -24.98 9.37
CA GLN A 522 8.56 -25.85 8.43
C GLN A 522 8.94 -25.55 6.98
N ILE A 523 9.07 -24.28 6.60
CA ILE A 523 9.56 -23.87 5.28
C ILE A 523 10.96 -24.43 5.06
N ASN A 524 11.87 -24.31 6.03
CA ASN A 524 13.21 -24.84 5.91
C ASN A 524 13.22 -26.37 5.66
N GLN A 525 12.36 -27.12 6.37
CA GLN A 525 12.19 -28.56 6.16
C GLN A 525 11.61 -28.89 4.77
N LEU A 526 10.62 -28.10 4.31
CA LEU A 526 9.99 -28.28 3.00
C LEU A 526 10.99 -28.01 1.86
N LEU A 527 11.80 -26.95 1.98
CA LEU A 527 12.88 -26.64 1.05
C LEU A 527 13.89 -27.79 0.99
N GLY A 528 14.35 -28.28 2.15
CA GLY A 528 15.34 -29.35 2.24
C GLY A 528 16.67 -29.00 1.55
N ALA A 529 16.97 -27.70 1.45
CA ALA A 529 18.14 -27.16 0.77
C ALA A 529 19.30 -26.94 1.74
N THR A 530 20.53 -27.06 1.25
CA THR A 530 21.74 -26.76 2.03
C THR A 530 22.43 -25.49 1.54
N SER A 531 22.02 -24.96 0.39
CA SER A 531 22.47 -23.70 -0.19
C SER A 531 21.34 -22.98 -0.94
N LEU A 532 21.43 -21.65 -1.05
CA LEU A 532 20.53 -20.87 -1.91
C LEU A 532 20.61 -21.31 -3.38
N SER A 533 21.77 -21.79 -3.83
CA SER A 533 21.96 -22.34 -5.18
C SER A 533 21.08 -23.56 -5.49
N ASP A 534 20.47 -24.19 -4.48
CA ASP A 534 19.58 -25.33 -4.70
C ASP A 534 18.15 -24.88 -5.09
N ILE A 535 17.77 -23.65 -4.68
CA ILE A 535 16.38 -23.17 -4.74
C ILE A 535 16.20 -21.89 -5.55
N MET A 536 17.26 -21.09 -5.72
CA MET A 536 17.24 -19.85 -6.49
C MET A 536 17.67 -20.09 -7.94
N ASN A 537 17.10 -19.32 -8.87
CA ASN A 537 17.49 -19.39 -10.28
C ASN A 537 18.97 -18.99 -10.46
N ASP A 538 19.69 -19.70 -11.33
CA ASP A 538 21.14 -19.49 -11.51
C ASP A 538 21.48 -18.12 -12.11
N SER A 539 20.66 -17.61 -13.03
CA SER A 539 20.86 -16.27 -13.60
C SER A 539 20.64 -15.18 -12.56
N PHE A 540 19.69 -15.38 -11.64
CA PHE A 540 19.44 -14.46 -10.55
C PHE A 540 20.56 -14.49 -9.51
N MET A 541 21.03 -15.67 -9.12
CA MET A 541 22.16 -15.82 -8.18
C MET A 541 23.47 -15.25 -8.74
N ASN A 542 23.68 -15.33 -10.06
CA ASN A 542 24.84 -14.75 -10.73
C ASN A 542 24.65 -13.28 -11.13
N GLY A 543 23.51 -12.65 -10.78
CA GLY A 543 23.12 -11.31 -11.23
C GLY A 543 24.14 -10.21 -10.93
N GLU A 544 24.84 -10.29 -9.80
CA GLU A 544 25.91 -9.34 -9.42
C GLU A 544 27.11 -9.40 -10.38
N LEU A 545 27.41 -10.58 -10.91
CA LEU A 545 28.53 -10.84 -11.82
C LEU A 545 28.13 -10.68 -13.29
N GLN A 546 26.86 -10.96 -13.60
CA GLN A 546 26.28 -10.91 -14.93
C GLN A 546 24.90 -10.27 -14.78
N SER A 547 24.78 -8.98 -15.11
CA SER A 547 23.54 -8.20 -14.96
C SER A 547 22.32 -9.03 -15.37
N SER A 548 21.37 -9.10 -14.45
CA SER A 548 20.10 -9.80 -14.60
C SER A 548 19.02 -8.79 -14.26
N PRO A 549 18.06 -8.49 -15.18
CA PRO A 549 17.01 -7.51 -14.91
C PRO A 549 16.23 -7.82 -13.61
N SER A 550 16.02 -9.11 -13.31
CA SER A 550 15.34 -9.53 -12.08
C SER A 550 16.20 -9.28 -10.84
N TYR A 551 17.50 -9.54 -10.90
CA TYR A 551 18.42 -9.23 -9.80
C TYR A 551 18.53 -7.72 -9.57
N ASP A 552 18.71 -6.95 -10.63
CA ASP A 552 18.88 -5.51 -10.56
C ASP A 552 17.63 -4.83 -9.96
N ALA A 553 16.43 -5.24 -10.40
CA ALA A 553 15.17 -4.74 -9.86
C ALA A 553 15.01 -5.04 -8.35
N ILE A 554 15.27 -6.28 -7.91
CA ILE A 554 15.21 -6.64 -6.48
C ILE A 554 16.26 -5.85 -5.68
N MET A 555 17.49 -5.74 -6.19
CA MET A 555 18.58 -5.07 -5.50
C MET A 555 18.36 -3.56 -5.37
N ASP A 556 17.71 -2.93 -6.36
CA ASP A 556 17.27 -1.54 -6.26
C ASP A 556 16.28 -1.32 -5.12
N VAL A 557 15.35 -2.26 -4.90
CA VAL A 557 14.46 -2.21 -3.73
C VAL A 557 15.25 -2.41 -2.44
N CYS A 558 16.13 -3.41 -2.37
CA CYS A 558 16.98 -3.65 -1.19
C CYS A 558 17.76 -2.39 -0.79
N ARG A 559 18.32 -1.65 -1.76
CA ARG A 559 19.02 -0.38 -1.49
C ARG A 559 18.09 0.69 -0.92
N ARG A 560 16.86 0.82 -1.43
CA ARG A 560 15.85 1.74 -0.88
C ARG A 560 15.38 1.34 0.52
N TYR A 561 15.39 0.04 0.83
CA TYR A 561 14.97 -0.49 2.13
C TYR A 561 16.05 -0.38 3.20
N SER A 562 17.31 -0.19 2.84
CA SER A 562 18.40 0.03 3.81
C SER A 562 18.16 1.27 4.66
N LEU A 563 18.43 1.14 5.97
CA LEU A 563 18.29 2.22 6.95
C LEU A 563 19.59 3.00 7.17
N THR A 564 20.62 2.72 6.39
CA THR A 564 21.97 3.30 6.48
C THR A 564 22.16 4.52 5.56
N SER A 565 21.07 5.16 5.10
CA SER A 565 21.16 6.36 4.25
C SER A 565 19.88 7.21 4.24
N GLY A 566 20.01 8.51 3.93
CA GLY A 566 18.88 9.38 3.55
C GLY A 566 18.03 9.93 4.70
N TRP A 567 18.51 9.91 5.95
CA TRP A 567 17.78 10.47 7.10
C TRP A 567 18.73 10.87 8.25
N THR A 568 18.26 11.63 9.22
CA THR A 568 19.06 11.96 10.42
C THR A 568 18.18 11.82 11.65
N PRO A 569 18.61 11.06 12.68
CA PRO A 569 17.87 10.99 13.93
C PRO A 569 17.61 12.39 14.52
N PRO A 570 16.41 12.66 15.06
CA PRO A 570 16.12 13.94 15.70
C PRO A 570 17.10 14.26 16.83
N SER A 571 17.34 15.54 17.09
CA SER A 571 18.22 15.96 18.19
C SER A 571 17.75 15.40 19.54
N GLY A 572 18.68 14.86 20.33
CA GLY A 572 18.36 14.22 21.61
C GLY A 572 17.80 12.80 21.52
N THR A 573 17.82 12.18 20.33
CA THR A 573 17.52 10.75 20.17
C THR A 573 18.40 9.90 21.09
N ASN A 574 17.79 8.90 21.73
CA ASN A 574 18.48 7.90 22.53
C ASN A 574 18.31 6.52 21.87
N LEU A 575 19.30 6.11 21.08
CA LEU A 575 19.37 4.79 20.49
C LEU A 575 20.12 3.82 21.42
N TYR A 576 19.69 2.56 21.41
CA TYR A 576 20.44 1.45 21.99
C TYR A 576 20.58 0.36 20.93
N LEU A 577 21.83 0.06 20.55
CA LEU A 577 22.14 -0.95 19.55
C LEU A 577 22.76 -2.17 20.23
N PHE A 578 22.23 -3.35 19.92
CA PHE A 578 22.70 -4.62 20.45
C PHE A 578 22.96 -5.61 19.32
N HIS A 579 24.07 -6.34 19.35
CA HIS A 579 24.36 -7.40 18.38
C HIS A 579 25.38 -8.40 18.94
N SER A 580 25.19 -9.70 18.70
CA SER A 580 26.24 -10.70 18.91
C SER A 580 27.27 -10.70 17.77
N LYS A 581 28.54 -10.83 18.10
CA LYS A 581 29.62 -11.03 17.11
C LYS A 581 29.60 -12.43 16.50
N ASP A 582 29.00 -13.38 17.21
CA ASP A 582 28.85 -14.78 16.77
C ASP A 582 27.48 -15.03 16.12
N ASP A 583 26.76 -13.96 15.73
CA ASP A 583 25.44 -14.07 15.09
C ASP A 583 25.55 -14.86 13.77
N ASP A 584 24.80 -15.95 13.70
CA ASP A 584 24.80 -16.93 12.62
C ASP A 584 23.57 -16.80 11.71
N THR A 585 22.83 -15.69 11.82
CA THR A 585 21.68 -15.36 10.95
C THR A 585 21.77 -13.96 10.38
N VAL A 586 22.15 -12.95 11.17
CA VAL A 586 22.30 -11.56 10.72
C VAL A 586 23.76 -11.14 10.87
N PRO A 587 24.46 -10.81 9.76
CA PRO A 587 25.88 -10.45 9.80
C PRO A 587 26.15 -9.27 10.74
N TYR A 588 27.17 -9.41 11.59
CA TYR A 588 27.61 -8.38 12.54
C TYR A 588 28.02 -7.07 11.83
N GLU A 589 28.42 -7.14 10.57
CA GLU A 589 28.74 -6.01 9.72
C GLU A 589 27.55 -5.06 9.53
N ASN A 590 26.30 -5.52 9.71
CA ASN A 590 25.13 -4.63 9.74
C ASN A 590 25.22 -3.59 10.86
N LEU A 591 25.58 -4.02 12.08
CA LEU A 591 25.78 -3.11 13.21
C LEU A 591 26.93 -2.14 12.90
N THR A 592 28.01 -2.64 12.30
CA THR A 592 29.16 -1.80 11.94
C THR A 592 28.78 -0.73 10.91
N ALA A 593 28.02 -1.09 9.87
CA ALA A 593 27.52 -0.17 8.86
C ALA A 593 26.60 0.91 9.47
N MET A 594 25.66 0.50 10.34
CA MET A 594 24.78 1.44 11.03
C MET A 594 25.54 2.38 11.97
N LYS A 595 26.55 1.89 12.70
CA LYS A 595 27.41 2.75 13.52
C LYS A 595 28.14 3.80 12.68
N SER A 596 28.78 3.37 11.59
CA SER A 596 29.47 4.30 10.69
C SER A 596 28.52 5.35 10.11
N TYR A 597 27.28 4.96 9.80
CA TYR A 597 26.26 5.91 9.37
C TYR A 597 25.90 6.93 10.47
N LEU A 598 25.56 6.46 11.67
CA LEU A 598 25.17 7.32 12.80
C LEU A 598 26.30 8.22 13.29
N ASP A 599 27.54 7.74 13.30
CA ASP A 599 28.71 8.55 13.65
C ASP A 599 28.92 9.72 12.67
N ASN A 600 28.47 9.59 11.42
CA ASN A 600 28.54 10.65 10.43
C ASN A 600 27.37 11.65 10.53
N VAL A 601 26.13 11.17 10.72
CA VAL A 601 24.93 12.02 10.63
C VAL A 601 24.44 12.55 11.99
N ALA A 602 24.69 11.81 13.08
CA ALA A 602 24.27 12.17 14.43
C ALA A 602 25.24 11.61 15.49
N PRO A 603 26.48 12.15 15.58
CA PRO A 603 27.49 11.64 16.50
C PRO A 603 26.99 11.57 17.96
N GLY A 604 27.16 10.41 18.60
CA GLY A 604 26.79 10.21 20.00
C GLY A 604 25.28 10.00 20.27
N CYS A 605 24.46 9.80 19.24
CA CYS A 605 23.02 9.53 19.41
C CYS A 605 22.67 8.10 19.89
N TYR A 606 23.66 7.22 20.04
CA TYR A 606 23.46 5.82 20.41
C TYR A 606 24.37 5.35 21.54
N THR A 607 23.88 4.32 22.23
CA THR A 607 24.63 3.44 23.14
C THR A 607 24.75 2.07 22.51
N LEU A 608 25.85 1.36 22.79
CA LEU A 608 26.19 0.11 22.14
C LEU A 608 26.37 -1.01 23.17
N SER A 609 25.85 -2.18 22.85
CA SER A 609 26.09 -3.43 23.57
C SER A 609 26.36 -4.57 22.58
N ASP A 610 27.62 -4.71 22.17
CA ASP A 610 28.09 -5.79 21.31
C ASP A 610 29.07 -6.72 22.05
N GLY A 611 29.06 -8.00 21.68
CA GLY A 611 29.90 -9.01 22.35
C GLY A 611 29.63 -10.41 21.83
N ASN A 612 30.22 -11.40 22.48
CA ASN A 612 30.02 -12.81 22.13
C ASN A 612 28.86 -13.35 22.97
N TYR A 613 27.65 -13.26 22.43
CA TYR A 613 26.40 -13.65 23.10
C TYR A 613 25.81 -14.97 22.55
N GLY A 614 26.59 -15.71 21.75
CA GLY A 614 26.13 -16.90 21.03
C GLY A 614 25.54 -16.58 19.66
N GLY A 615 24.89 -17.58 19.05
CA GLY A 615 24.22 -17.44 17.75
C GLY A 615 23.02 -16.50 17.82
N HIS A 616 22.32 -16.31 16.69
CA HIS A 616 21.26 -15.32 16.58
C HIS A 616 20.15 -15.51 17.62
N THR A 617 19.75 -16.77 17.85
CA THR A 617 18.67 -17.11 18.80
C THR A 617 19.15 -17.05 20.25
N ASP A 618 20.41 -17.39 20.53
CA ASP A 618 20.98 -17.34 21.89
C ASP A 618 21.06 -15.90 22.40
N ALA A 619 21.40 -14.98 21.51
CA ALA A 619 21.61 -13.58 21.83
C ALA A 619 20.32 -12.82 22.15
N VAL A 620 19.14 -13.32 21.75
CA VAL A 620 17.81 -12.74 22.07
C VAL A 620 17.63 -12.56 23.58
N VAL A 621 18.03 -13.55 24.38
CA VAL A 621 17.85 -13.49 25.84
C VAL A 621 18.64 -12.34 26.45
N ASN A 622 19.90 -12.18 26.03
CA ASN A 622 20.75 -11.08 26.48
C ASN A 622 20.16 -9.72 26.05
N TYR A 623 19.63 -9.63 24.82
CA TYR A 623 18.96 -8.43 24.35
C TYR A 623 17.73 -8.06 25.20
N VAL A 624 16.83 -9.02 25.47
CA VAL A 624 15.63 -8.76 26.27
C VAL A 624 16.01 -8.30 27.69
N LEU A 625 17.04 -8.90 28.29
CA LEU A 625 17.58 -8.46 29.58
C LEU A 625 18.06 -7.01 29.55
N SER A 626 18.75 -6.62 28.46
CA SER A 626 19.15 -5.24 28.26
C SER A 626 17.96 -4.31 28.11
N VAL A 627 16.94 -4.66 27.31
CA VAL A 627 15.71 -3.87 27.19
C VAL A 627 15.05 -3.66 28.56
N ILE A 628 14.97 -4.72 29.37
CA ILE A 628 14.46 -4.64 30.72
C ILE A 628 15.29 -3.70 31.59
N TYR A 629 16.62 -3.73 31.50
CA TYR A 629 17.48 -2.85 32.27
C TYR A 629 17.33 -1.37 31.88
N GLU A 630 17.10 -1.11 30.59
CA GLU A 630 16.92 0.23 30.04
C GLU A 630 15.52 0.84 30.33
N TRP A 631 14.60 0.05 30.90
CA TRP A 631 13.24 0.44 31.30
C TRP A 631 13.06 0.56 32.82
#